data_AF-A0A839GTH0-F1
#
_entry.id   AF-A0A839GTH0-F1
#
_cell.length_a   1.000
_cell.length_b   1.000
_cell.length_c   1.000
_cell.angle_alpha   90.00
_cell.angle_beta   90.00
_cell.angle_gamma   90.00
#
_symmetry.space_group_name_H-M   'P 1'
#
loop_
_entity.id
_entity.type
_entity.pdbx_description
1 polymer ?
#
loop_
_entity_poly.entity_id
_entity_poly.type
_entity_poly.pdbx_seq_one_letter_code
_entity_poly.pdbx_strand_id
1 'polypeptide(L)'
;MITPFYEDSLKSIYEVLPIITNFGLSAAVIFLSTQINRVVSKEIFEHLFFNDELKMPTTEYLLWINDYLDTQIKEALHKKIKEKLGIELLSELDERSNEHRARKINATAVSQIRNKLRDNPLLFQHNIEYGFFRNLIGGSFLATFISIFITVYSYFKGIELLFATGIILLLVYLIPIILSKFFIKRYGNYYSKILFEQYLSL
;
A
#
# COMPACT_ATOMS: atom_id res chain seq x y z
N MET A 1 26.31 -54.56 -10.67
CA MET A 1 26.90 -53.20 -10.74
C MET A 1 25.87 -52.07 -10.83
N ILE A 2 24.56 -52.37 -10.77
CA ILE A 2 23.49 -51.36 -10.91
C ILE A 2 23.03 -50.82 -9.55
N THR A 3 23.08 -51.64 -8.50
CA THR A 3 22.61 -51.33 -7.15
C THR A 3 23.31 -50.14 -6.46
N PRO A 4 24.65 -50.00 -6.49
CA PRO A 4 25.33 -48.91 -5.78
C PRO A 4 24.99 -47.52 -6.34
N PHE A 5 24.84 -47.43 -7.67
CA PHE A 5 24.53 -46.17 -8.35
C PHE A 5 23.13 -45.64 -8.01
N TYR A 6 22.14 -46.54 -7.89
CA TYR A 6 20.79 -46.16 -7.47
C TYR A 6 20.74 -45.79 -5.99
N GLU A 7 21.54 -46.45 -5.15
CA GLU A 7 21.62 -46.16 -3.71
C GLU A 7 22.22 -44.77 -3.45
N ASP A 8 23.33 -44.43 -4.13
CA ASP A 8 23.97 -43.11 -4.05
C ASP A 8 23.07 -42.00 -4.64
N SER A 9 22.37 -42.29 -5.73
CA SER A 9 21.43 -41.34 -6.35
C SER A 9 20.20 -41.09 -5.47
N LEU A 10 19.63 -42.13 -4.86
CA LEU A 10 18.48 -42.00 -3.95
C LEU A 10 18.87 -41.28 -2.66
N LYS A 11 20.07 -41.55 -2.12
CA LYS A 11 20.61 -40.85 -0.96
C LYS A 11 20.79 -39.36 -1.24
N SER A 12 21.34 -39.02 -2.41
CA SER A 12 21.48 -37.64 -2.87
C SER A 12 20.13 -36.92 -2.99
N ILE A 13 19.10 -37.61 -3.51
CA ILE A 13 17.74 -37.06 -3.58
C ILE A 13 17.17 -36.84 -2.18
N TYR A 14 17.34 -37.79 -1.25
CA TYR A 14 16.85 -37.67 0.13
C TYR A 14 17.55 -36.56 0.93
N GLU A 15 18.81 -36.25 0.63
CA GLU A 15 19.53 -35.15 1.27
C GLU A 15 19.11 -33.78 0.73
N VAL A 16 18.82 -33.69 -0.57
CA VAL A 16 18.46 -32.42 -1.23
C VAL A 16 16.97 -32.08 -1.06
N LEU A 17 16.09 -33.07 -0.99
CA LEU A 17 14.63 -32.88 -0.93
C LEU A 17 14.17 -32.03 0.30
N PRO A 18 14.66 -32.25 1.53
CA PRO A 18 14.35 -31.40 2.69
C PRO A 18 14.77 -29.93 2.48
N ILE A 19 15.90 -29.71 1.81
CA ILE A 19 16.40 -28.36 1.53
C ILE A 19 15.45 -27.65 0.57
N ILE A 20 15.13 -28.30 -0.57
CA ILE A 20 14.21 -27.75 -1.57
C ILE A 20 12.82 -27.49 -0.95
N THR A 21 12.31 -28.42 -0.15
CA THR A 21 11.00 -28.28 0.50
C THR A 21 10.98 -27.15 1.53
N ASN A 22 12.03 -27.00 2.36
CA ASN A 22 12.14 -25.90 3.30
C ASN A 22 12.23 -24.53 2.61
N PHE A 23 12.99 -24.42 1.52
CA PHE A 23 13.04 -23.19 0.72
C PHE A 23 11.71 -22.89 0.05
N GLY A 24 11.08 -23.90 -0.57
CA GLY A 24 9.77 -23.76 -1.19
C GLY A 24 8.69 -23.33 -0.19
N LEU A 25 8.67 -23.94 1.00
CA LEU A 25 7.75 -23.58 2.06
C LEU A 25 7.99 -22.16 2.57
N SER A 26 9.27 -21.78 2.78
CA SER A 26 9.62 -20.43 3.20
C SER A 26 9.20 -19.38 2.17
N ALA A 27 9.44 -19.62 0.88
CA ALA A 27 9.01 -18.74 -0.20
C ALA A 27 7.48 -18.63 -0.26
N ALA A 28 6.76 -19.74 -0.08
CA ALA A 28 5.30 -19.74 -0.04
C ALA A 28 4.75 -18.94 1.16
N VAL A 29 5.35 -19.09 2.35
CA VAL A 29 4.98 -18.33 3.55
C VAL A 29 5.28 -16.85 3.39
N ILE A 30 6.43 -16.48 2.83
CA ILE A 30 6.78 -15.09 2.53
C ILE A 30 5.75 -14.51 1.56
N PHE A 31 5.47 -15.20 0.46
CA PHE A 31 4.48 -14.76 -0.53
C PHE A 31 3.10 -14.57 0.12
N LEU A 32 2.63 -15.54 0.89
CA LEU A 32 1.37 -15.42 1.63
C LEU A 32 1.37 -14.23 2.57
N SER A 33 2.47 -14.02 3.31
CA SER A 33 2.63 -12.87 4.20
C SER A 33 2.53 -11.54 3.44
N THR A 34 3.11 -11.44 2.23
CA THR A 34 2.94 -10.23 1.40
C THR A 34 1.48 -9.97 1.01
N GLN A 35 0.70 -11.03 0.74
CA GLN A 35 -0.73 -10.89 0.41
C GLN A 35 -1.53 -10.45 1.64
N ILE A 36 -1.28 -11.06 2.80
CA ILE A 36 -1.94 -10.69 4.06
C ILE A 36 -1.61 -9.23 4.41
N ASN A 37 -0.34 -8.85 4.35
CA ASN A 37 0.10 -7.46 4.61
C ASN A 37 -0.65 -6.49 3.71
N ARG A 38 -0.76 -6.79 2.40
CA ARG A 38 -1.47 -5.95 1.44
C ARG A 38 -2.95 -5.78 1.80
N VAL A 39 -3.64 -6.84 2.19
CA VAL A 39 -5.06 -6.79 2.58
C VAL A 39 -5.23 -5.96 3.85
N VAL A 40 -4.48 -6.28 4.90
CA VAL A 40 -4.55 -5.56 6.20
C VAL A 40 -4.26 -4.07 6.01
N SER A 41 -3.24 -3.74 5.22
CA SER A 41 -2.89 -2.37 4.86
C SER A 41 -4.02 -1.61 4.19
N LYS A 42 -4.74 -2.25 3.28
CA LYS A 42 -5.82 -1.62 2.52
C LYS A 42 -7.09 -1.47 3.37
N GLU A 43 -7.51 -2.54 4.03
CA GLU A 43 -8.76 -2.55 4.80
C GLU A 43 -8.67 -1.74 6.09
N ILE A 44 -7.51 -1.66 6.72
CA ILE A 44 -7.34 -0.91 7.97
C ILE A 44 -6.84 0.50 7.67
N PHE A 45 -5.60 0.65 7.18
CA PHE A 45 -4.95 1.95 7.14
C PHE A 45 -5.46 2.83 6.00
N GLU A 46 -5.66 2.29 4.80
CA GLU A 46 -6.20 3.08 3.68
C GLU A 46 -7.66 3.48 3.93
N HIS A 47 -8.50 2.57 4.41
CA HIS A 47 -9.88 2.90 4.80
C HIS A 47 -9.93 3.93 5.95
N LEU A 48 -9.13 3.73 7.01
CA LEU A 48 -9.08 4.65 8.16
C LEU A 48 -8.66 6.07 7.76
N PHE A 49 -7.66 6.21 6.88
CA PHE A 49 -7.14 7.52 6.50
C PHE A 49 -7.90 8.16 5.35
N PHE A 50 -8.45 7.36 4.43
CA PHE A 50 -8.98 7.89 3.17
C PHE A 50 -10.45 7.59 2.88
N ASN A 51 -11.13 6.81 3.71
CA ASN A 51 -12.56 6.50 3.59
C ASN A 51 -12.94 6.07 2.16
N ASP A 52 -12.35 4.97 1.69
CA ASP A 52 -12.52 4.41 0.34
C ASP A 52 -12.25 5.42 -0.79
N GLU A 53 -11.05 5.99 -0.78
CA GLU A 53 -10.55 6.98 -1.75
C GLU A 53 -11.20 8.38 -1.69
N LEU A 54 -12.28 8.58 -0.92
CA LEU A 54 -13.00 9.87 -0.87
C LEU A 54 -12.18 11.01 -0.28
N LYS A 55 -11.22 10.69 0.60
CA LYS A 55 -10.27 11.63 1.19
C LYS A 55 -8.85 11.42 0.69
N MET A 56 -8.65 10.64 -0.38
CA MET A 56 -7.32 10.58 -0.99
C MET A 56 -6.93 11.95 -1.55
N PRO A 57 -5.64 12.31 -1.52
CA PRO A 57 -5.15 13.57 -2.10
C PRO A 57 -5.62 13.79 -3.55
N THR A 58 -5.69 12.72 -4.35
CA THR A 58 -6.20 12.76 -5.73
C THR A 58 -7.67 13.19 -5.82
N THR A 59 -8.51 12.85 -4.85
CA THR A 59 -9.92 13.24 -4.82
C THR A 59 -10.10 14.60 -4.16
N GLU A 60 -9.37 14.84 -3.07
CA GLU A 60 -9.46 16.02 -2.23
C GLU A 60 -8.94 17.27 -2.95
N TYR A 61 -7.85 17.17 -3.71
CA TYR A 61 -7.26 18.31 -4.42
C TYR A 61 -8.07 18.78 -5.63
N LEU A 62 -9.02 17.97 -6.11
CA LEU A 62 -9.97 18.38 -7.14
C LEU A 62 -11.13 19.20 -6.61
N LEU A 63 -11.37 19.21 -5.30
CA LEU A 63 -12.43 20.02 -4.68
C LEU A 63 -12.10 21.50 -4.80
N TRP A 64 -13.09 22.33 -5.12
CA TRP A 64 -12.95 23.79 -5.19
C TRP A 64 -12.49 24.38 -3.86
N ILE A 65 -12.99 23.88 -2.73
CA ILE A 65 -12.62 24.36 -1.39
C ILE A 65 -11.14 24.11 -1.02
N ASN A 66 -10.48 23.14 -1.66
CA ASN A 66 -9.10 22.79 -1.34
C ASN A 66 -8.10 23.71 -2.06
N ASP A 67 -7.12 24.26 -1.34
CA ASP A 67 -6.16 25.25 -1.86
C ASP A 67 -4.82 24.66 -2.32
N TYR A 68 -4.68 23.32 -2.36
CA TYR A 68 -3.42 22.68 -2.73
C TYR A 68 -3.03 22.92 -4.19
N LEU A 69 -4.02 22.90 -5.10
CA LEU A 69 -3.82 23.23 -6.51
C LEU A 69 -4.28 24.66 -6.77
N ASP A 70 -3.49 25.40 -7.55
CA ASP A 70 -3.88 26.71 -8.06
C ASP A 70 -5.20 26.62 -8.84
N THR A 71 -6.04 27.65 -8.72
CA THR A 71 -7.36 27.71 -9.36
C THR A 71 -7.27 27.49 -10.87
N GLN A 72 -6.27 28.04 -11.56
CA GLN A 72 -6.09 27.86 -13.00
C GLN A 72 -5.81 26.41 -13.38
N ILE A 73 -4.98 25.72 -12.58
CA ILE A 73 -4.68 24.29 -12.78
C ILE A 73 -5.93 23.45 -12.53
N LYS A 74 -6.70 23.78 -11.49
CA LYS A 74 -7.95 23.09 -11.16
C LYS A 74 -8.99 23.25 -12.27
N GLU A 75 -9.18 24.47 -12.78
CA GLU A 75 -10.04 24.74 -13.94
C GLU A 75 -9.60 23.95 -15.17
N ALA A 76 -8.30 23.93 -15.47
CA ALA A 76 -7.75 23.15 -16.59
C ALA A 76 -8.02 21.65 -16.43
N LEU A 77 -7.86 21.10 -15.22
CA LEU A 77 -8.19 19.71 -14.91
C LEU A 77 -9.68 19.43 -15.10
N HIS A 78 -10.56 20.25 -14.51
CA HIS A 78 -12.02 20.11 -14.62
C HIS A 78 -12.47 20.14 -16.08
N LYS A 79 -11.99 21.11 -16.86
CA LYS A 79 -12.25 21.21 -18.30
C LYS A 79 -11.77 19.97 -19.04
N LYS A 80 -10.53 19.53 -18.80
CA LYS A 80 -9.95 18.36 -19.46
C LYS A 80 -10.67 17.06 -19.10
N ILE A 81 -11.11 16.90 -17.85
CA ILE A 81 -11.93 15.76 -17.40
C ILE A 81 -13.25 15.73 -18.16
N LYS A 82 -13.93 16.87 -18.29
CA LYS A 82 -15.17 16.99 -19.07
C LYS A 82 -14.94 16.64 -20.54
N GLU A 83 -13.89 17.17 -21.16
CA GLU A 83 -13.58 16.98 -22.58
C GLU A 83 -13.12 15.55 -22.91
N LYS A 84 -12.23 14.96 -22.11
CA LYS A 84 -11.60 13.66 -22.42
C LYS A 84 -12.34 12.47 -21.84
N LEU A 85 -13.07 12.65 -20.74
CA LEU A 85 -13.75 11.57 -20.01
C LEU A 85 -15.27 11.71 -20.01
N GLY A 86 -15.82 12.85 -20.42
CA GLY A 86 -17.26 13.10 -20.41
C GLY A 86 -17.86 13.22 -19.01
N ILE A 87 -17.02 13.42 -17.98
CA ILE A 87 -17.45 13.53 -16.59
C ILE A 87 -17.51 15.01 -16.22
N GLU A 88 -18.69 15.48 -15.81
CA GLU A 88 -18.86 16.83 -15.30
C GLU A 88 -18.69 16.85 -13.79
N LEU A 89 -17.61 17.48 -13.33
CA LEU A 89 -17.38 17.75 -11.91
C LEU A 89 -18.33 18.87 -11.45
N LEU A 90 -18.65 18.90 -10.15
CA LEU A 90 -19.56 19.90 -9.60
C LEU A 90 -18.95 21.30 -9.67
N SER A 91 -19.82 22.30 -9.84
CA SER A 91 -19.45 23.71 -9.68
C SER A 91 -19.09 24.02 -8.22
N GLU A 92 -18.40 25.14 -7.97
CA GLU A 92 -18.07 25.55 -6.59
C GLU A 92 -19.33 25.71 -5.71
N LEU A 93 -20.42 26.25 -6.26
CA LEU A 93 -21.68 26.43 -5.53
C LEU A 93 -22.33 25.08 -5.20
N ASP A 94 -22.39 24.17 -6.16
CA ASP A 94 -22.98 22.84 -5.97
C ASP A 94 -22.12 21.98 -5.03
N GLU A 95 -20.80 22.09 -5.10
CA GLU A 95 -19.87 21.43 -4.19
C GLU A 95 -20.11 21.87 -2.75
N ARG A 96 -20.28 23.16 -2.49
CA ARG A 96 -20.59 23.68 -1.14
C ARG A 96 -21.92 23.14 -0.60
N SER A 97 -22.90 22.90 -1.49
CA SER A 97 -24.18 22.31 -1.10
C SER A 97 -24.09 20.81 -0.79
N ASN A 98 -23.17 20.08 -1.43
CA ASN A 98 -23.02 18.64 -1.26
C ASN A 98 -21.60 18.13 -1.56
N GLU A 99 -20.68 18.39 -0.63
CA GLU A 99 -19.27 18.00 -0.75
C GLU A 99 -19.09 16.48 -0.91
N HIS A 100 -19.92 15.69 -0.22
CA HIS A 100 -19.84 14.23 -0.30
C HIS A 100 -20.14 13.71 -1.72
N ARG A 101 -21.14 14.29 -2.41
CA ARG A 101 -21.39 13.99 -3.82
C ARG A 101 -20.22 14.44 -4.70
N ALA A 102 -19.65 15.61 -4.46
CA ALA A 102 -18.47 16.10 -5.17
C ALA A 102 -17.31 15.09 -5.07
N ARG A 103 -16.98 14.63 -3.86
CA ARG A 103 -15.94 13.62 -3.62
C ARG A 103 -16.19 12.32 -4.38
N LYS A 104 -17.43 11.83 -4.44
CA LYS A 104 -17.77 10.61 -5.20
C LYS A 104 -17.56 10.77 -6.70
N ILE A 105 -17.98 11.91 -7.26
CA ILE A 105 -17.78 12.20 -8.69
C ILE A 105 -16.29 12.36 -8.98
N ASN A 106 -15.56 13.11 -8.14
CA ASN A 106 -14.11 13.28 -8.25
C ASN A 106 -13.37 11.94 -8.17
N ALA A 107 -13.71 11.06 -7.22
CA ALA A 107 -13.10 9.73 -7.11
C ALA A 107 -13.35 8.88 -8.37
N THR A 108 -14.55 8.99 -8.95
CA THR A 108 -14.89 8.32 -10.22
C THR A 108 -14.04 8.86 -11.38
N ALA A 109 -13.88 10.18 -11.49
CA ALA A 109 -13.04 10.82 -12.49
C ALA A 109 -11.57 10.42 -12.34
N VAL A 110 -11.03 10.46 -11.12
CA VAL A 110 -9.67 10.03 -10.80
C VAL A 110 -9.45 8.57 -11.20
N SER A 111 -10.41 7.68 -10.95
CA SER A 111 -10.32 6.28 -11.37
C SER A 111 -10.15 6.14 -12.89
N GLN A 112 -10.91 6.91 -13.67
CA GLN A 112 -10.77 6.93 -15.12
C GLN A 112 -9.44 7.55 -15.59
N ILE A 113 -8.96 8.60 -14.91
CA ILE A 113 -7.63 9.18 -15.16
C ILE A 113 -6.54 8.13 -14.94
N ARG A 114 -6.58 7.39 -13.83
CA ARG A 114 -5.64 6.31 -13.52
C ARG A 114 -5.65 5.22 -14.60
N ASN A 115 -6.83 4.82 -15.07
CA ASN A 115 -6.96 3.84 -16.15
C ASN A 115 -6.30 4.34 -17.45
N LYS A 116 -6.48 5.62 -17.77
CA LYS A 116 -5.92 6.24 -18.98
C LYS A 116 -4.39 6.41 -18.91
N LEU A 117 -3.83 6.52 -17.70
CA LEU A 117 -2.40 6.63 -17.43
C LEU A 117 -1.77 5.31 -16.96
N ARG A 118 -2.44 4.17 -17.13
CA ARG A 118 -2.01 2.89 -16.58
C ARG A 118 -0.59 2.49 -16.98
N ASP A 119 -0.22 2.78 -18.22
CA ASP A 119 1.09 2.43 -18.80
C ASP A 119 2.13 3.54 -18.63
N ASN A 120 1.81 4.61 -17.89
CA ASN A 120 2.75 5.69 -17.61
C ASN A 120 3.80 5.23 -16.58
N PRO A 121 5.09 5.13 -16.94
CA PRO A 121 6.11 4.55 -16.05
C PRO A 121 6.38 5.40 -14.81
N LEU A 122 6.28 6.73 -14.93
CA LEU A 122 6.50 7.64 -13.81
C LEU A 122 5.37 7.52 -12.77
N LEU A 123 4.12 7.47 -13.23
CA LEU A 123 2.97 7.23 -12.36
C LEU A 123 3.04 5.86 -11.69
N PHE A 124 3.46 4.83 -12.45
CA PHE A 124 3.62 3.47 -11.93
C PHE A 124 4.65 3.41 -10.80
N GLN A 125 5.80 4.07 -10.94
CA GLN A 125 6.81 4.15 -9.89
C GLN A 125 6.26 4.73 -8.58
N HIS A 126 5.57 5.87 -8.64
CA HIS A 126 5.01 6.47 -7.43
C HIS A 126 3.86 5.66 -6.82
N ASN A 127 3.11 4.91 -7.64
CA ASN A 127 2.12 3.96 -7.15
C ASN A 127 2.79 2.80 -6.37
N ILE A 128 3.95 2.31 -6.84
CA ILE A 128 4.76 1.31 -6.12
C ILE A 128 5.24 1.89 -4.79
N GLU A 129 5.78 3.11 -4.77
CA GLU A 129 6.26 3.76 -3.55
C GLU A 129 5.15 3.92 -2.50
N TYR A 130 3.99 4.44 -2.92
CA TYR A 130 2.82 4.53 -2.05
C TYR A 130 2.39 3.16 -1.52
N GLY A 131 2.29 2.16 -2.41
CA GLY A 131 1.94 0.79 -2.05
C GLY A 131 2.95 0.15 -1.08
N PHE A 132 4.24 0.41 -1.25
CA PHE A 132 5.30 -0.07 -0.38
C PHE A 132 5.12 0.44 1.05
N PHE A 133 5.00 1.76 1.26
CA PHE A 133 4.85 2.31 2.61
C PHE A 133 3.56 1.85 3.27
N ARG A 134 2.44 1.82 2.52
CA ARG A 134 1.17 1.29 3.02
C ARG A 134 1.32 -0.17 3.47
N ASN A 135 1.96 -1.02 2.66
CA ASN A 135 2.20 -2.43 2.96
C ASN A 135 3.16 -2.65 4.12
N LEU A 136 4.21 -1.81 4.24
CA LEU A 136 5.15 -1.83 5.36
C LEU A 136 4.44 -1.54 6.68
N ILE A 137 3.52 -0.59 6.71
CA ILE A 137 2.73 -0.23 7.90
C ILE A 137 1.82 -1.39 8.32
N GLY A 138 1.05 -1.97 7.39
CA GLY A 138 0.18 -3.10 7.72
C GLY A 138 0.95 -4.37 8.11
N GLY A 139 2.09 -4.63 7.47
CA GLY A 139 2.99 -5.70 7.90
C GLY A 139 3.57 -5.46 9.30
N SER A 140 3.95 -4.22 9.62
CA SER A 140 4.44 -3.84 10.96
C SER A 140 3.36 -3.99 12.02
N PHE A 141 2.10 -3.68 11.68
CA PHE A 141 0.95 -3.89 12.54
C PHE A 141 0.78 -5.37 12.91
N LEU A 142 0.84 -6.28 11.94
CA LEU A 142 0.80 -7.72 12.21
C LEU A 142 2.02 -8.20 13.00
N ALA A 143 3.21 -7.72 12.63
CA ALA A 143 4.46 -8.08 13.29
C ALA A 143 4.49 -7.63 14.76
N THR A 144 3.80 -6.54 15.11
CA THR A 144 3.64 -6.09 16.50
C THR A 144 2.93 -7.15 17.35
N PHE A 145 1.87 -7.79 16.87
CA PHE A 145 1.20 -8.87 17.61
C PHE A 145 2.11 -10.10 17.79
N ILE A 146 2.89 -10.44 16.76
CA ILE A 146 3.86 -11.54 16.83
C ILE A 146 4.95 -11.21 17.86
N SER A 147 5.49 -9.99 17.85
CA SER A 147 6.49 -9.54 18.81
C SER A 147 5.97 -9.52 20.25
N ILE A 148 4.71 -9.12 20.47
CA ILE A 148 4.04 -9.21 21.77
C ILE A 148 3.97 -10.66 22.23
N PHE A 149 3.53 -11.57 21.36
CA PHE A 149 3.46 -13.00 21.68
C PHE A 149 4.83 -13.58 22.06
N ILE A 150 5.88 -13.27 21.27
CA ILE A 150 7.26 -13.69 21.56
C ILE A 150 7.71 -13.18 22.94
N THR A 151 7.43 -11.90 23.24
CA THR A 151 7.80 -11.27 24.51
C THR A 151 7.09 -11.92 25.69
N VAL A 152 5.78 -12.16 25.58
CA VAL A 152 4.98 -12.80 26.64
C VAL A 152 5.42 -14.24 26.85
N TYR A 153 5.59 -15.01 25.78
CA TYR A 153 6.03 -16.40 25.85
C TYR A 153 7.42 -16.53 26.48
N SER A 154 8.37 -15.70 26.06
CA SER A 154 9.74 -15.71 26.60
C SER A 154 9.80 -15.31 28.07
N TYR A 155 8.94 -14.39 28.51
CA TYR A 155 8.80 -14.04 29.92
C TYR A 155 8.38 -15.25 30.77
N PHE A 156 7.34 -15.98 30.36
CA PHE A 156 6.89 -17.18 31.08
C PHE A 156 7.90 -18.34 31.06
N LYS A 157 8.77 -18.39 30.04
CA LYS A 157 9.82 -19.40 29.93
C LYS A 157 11.16 -18.99 30.55
N GLY A 158 11.29 -17.75 31.04
CA GLY A 158 12.54 -17.23 31.59
C GLY A 158 13.68 -17.15 30.57
N ILE A 159 13.38 -17.01 29.28
CA ILE A 159 14.41 -16.96 28.21
C ILE A 159 14.76 -15.50 27.92
N GLU A 160 15.78 -14.97 28.62
CA GLU A 160 16.16 -13.55 28.58
C GLU A 160 16.49 -13.05 27.15
N LEU A 161 17.24 -13.83 26.37
CA LEU A 161 17.61 -13.44 25.00
C LEU A 161 16.38 -13.29 24.09
N LEU A 162 15.42 -14.20 24.21
CA LEU A 162 14.20 -14.16 23.40
C LEU A 162 13.29 -13.01 23.85
N PHE A 163 13.28 -12.70 25.14
CA PHE A 163 12.57 -11.54 25.69
C PHE A 163 13.14 -10.23 25.16
N ALA A 164 14.46 -10.04 25.24
CA ALA A 164 15.12 -8.86 24.69
C ALA A 164 14.87 -8.72 23.18
N THR A 165 14.93 -9.82 22.43
CA THR A 165 14.62 -9.85 21.00
C THR A 165 13.18 -9.41 20.73
N GLY A 166 12.21 -9.93 21.49
CA GLY A 166 10.81 -9.56 21.38
C GLY A 166 10.57 -8.07 21.61
N ILE A 167 11.22 -7.49 22.64
CA ILE A 167 11.14 -6.05 22.93
C ILE A 167 11.75 -5.21 21.80
N ILE A 168 12.94 -5.59 21.29
CA ILE A 168 13.58 -4.85 20.19
C ILE A 168 12.69 -4.88 18.95
N LEU A 169 12.18 -6.05 18.56
CA LEU A 169 11.28 -6.18 17.41
C LEU A 169 10.00 -5.36 17.59
N LEU A 170 9.42 -5.37 18.81
CA LEU A 170 8.25 -4.57 19.14
C LEU A 170 8.52 -3.08 18.89
N LEU A 171 9.63 -2.54 19.39
CA LEU A 171 10.01 -1.14 19.19
C LEU A 171 10.22 -0.80 17.71
N VAL A 172 10.89 -1.67 16.96
CA VAL A 172 11.12 -1.49 15.52
C VAL A 172 9.81 -1.43 14.74
N TYR A 173 8.88 -2.35 14.99
CA TYR A 173 7.60 -2.39 14.27
C TYR A 173 6.60 -1.30 14.71
N LEU A 174 6.77 -0.71 15.89
CA LEU A 174 5.97 0.45 16.29
C LEU A 174 6.32 1.72 15.49
N ILE A 175 7.57 1.87 15.03
CA ILE A 175 8.01 3.09 14.32
C ILE A 175 7.17 3.36 13.04
N PRO A 176 7.03 2.41 12.08
CA PRO A 176 6.20 2.62 10.91
C PRO A 176 4.72 2.90 11.25
N ILE A 177 4.20 2.28 12.32
CA ILE A 177 2.81 2.47 12.74
C ILE A 177 2.60 3.90 13.28
N ILE A 178 3.49 4.38 14.14
CA ILE A 178 3.43 5.73 14.70
C ILE A 178 3.56 6.77 13.58
N LEU A 179 4.47 6.53 12.62
CA LEU A 179 4.70 7.42 11.48
C LEU A 179 3.73 7.17 10.31
N SER A 180 2.73 6.31 10.48
CA SER A 180 1.87 5.85 9.38
C SER A 180 1.18 6.99 8.64
N LYS A 181 0.53 7.90 9.39
CA LYS A 181 -0.16 9.06 8.83
C LYS A 181 0.79 9.97 8.04
N PHE A 182 2.02 10.14 8.53
CA PHE A 182 3.02 10.95 7.84
C PHE A 182 3.40 10.32 6.49
N PHE A 183 3.83 9.05 6.48
CA PHE A 183 4.24 8.38 5.25
C PHE A 183 3.10 8.28 4.24
N ILE A 184 1.93 7.82 4.67
CA ILE A 184 0.78 7.62 3.78
C ILE A 184 0.33 8.94 3.14
N LYS A 185 0.24 10.03 3.91
CA LYS A 185 -0.09 11.35 3.36
C LYS A 185 1.01 11.88 2.44
N ARG A 186 2.28 11.72 2.83
CA ARG A 186 3.44 12.19 2.06
C ARG A 186 3.50 11.57 0.67
N TYR A 187 3.42 10.24 0.59
CA TYR A 187 3.48 9.51 -0.67
C TYR A 187 2.18 9.62 -1.47
N GLY A 188 1.03 9.72 -0.80
CA GLY A 188 -0.25 10.01 -1.46
C GLY A 188 -0.22 11.38 -2.18
N ASN A 189 0.36 12.40 -1.56
CA ASN A 189 0.51 13.73 -2.14
C ASN A 189 1.45 13.74 -3.35
N TYR A 190 2.56 12.98 -3.28
CA TYR A 190 3.45 12.84 -4.41
C TYR A 190 2.78 12.14 -5.58
N TYR A 191 2.08 11.04 -5.30
CA TYR A 191 1.31 10.33 -6.30
C TYR A 191 0.27 11.23 -6.97
N SER A 192 -0.50 12.01 -6.20
CA SER A 192 -1.52 12.90 -6.76
C SER A 192 -0.94 14.01 -7.63
N LYS A 193 0.20 14.57 -7.23
CA LYS A 193 0.89 15.61 -8.01
C LYS A 193 1.27 15.07 -9.39
N ILE A 194 1.94 13.91 -9.42
CA ILE A 194 2.37 13.28 -10.68
C ILE A 194 1.17 12.86 -11.52
N LEU A 195 0.11 12.32 -10.90
CA LEU A 195 -1.12 11.96 -11.62
C LEU A 195 -1.68 13.14 -12.42
N PHE A 196 -1.81 14.31 -11.80
CA PHE A 196 -2.35 15.49 -12.47
C PHE A 196 -1.41 16.08 -13.51
N GLU A 197 -0.11 16.15 -13.22
CA GLU A 197 0.89 16.62 -14.19
C GLU A 197 0.90 15.74 -15.45
N GLN A 198 0.93 14.41 -15.28
CA GLN A 198 0.89 13.48 -16.40
C GLN A 198 -0.44 13.55 -17.13
N TYR A 199 -1.57 13.69 -16.42
CA TYR A 199 -2.88 13.82 -17.07
C TYR A 199 -2.99 15.10 -17.90
N LEU A 200 -2.48 16.23 -17.39
CA LEU A 200 -2.46 17.50 -18.11
C LEU A 200 -1.57 17.49 -19.35
N SER A 201 -0.58 16.59 -19.43
CA SER A 201 0.29 16.42 -20.60
C SER A 201 -0.32 15.63 -21.77
N LEU A 202 -1.44 14.89 -21.56
CA LEU A 202 -2.12 14.07 -22.59
C LEU A 202 -2.90 14.85 -23.66
#